data_AF-A0A7I7PI42-F1
#
_entry.id   AF-A0A7I7PI42-F1
#
_cell.length_a   1.000
_cell.length_b   1.000
_cell.length_c   1.000
_cell.angle_alpha   90.00
_cell.angle_beta   90.00
_cell.angle_gamma   90.00
#
_symmetry.space_group_name_H-M   'P 1'
#
loop_
_entity.id
_entity.type
_entity.pdbx_description
1 polymer ?
#
loop_
_entity_poly.entity_id
_entity_poly.type
_entity_poly.pdbx_seq_one_letter_code
_entity_poly.pdbx_strand_id
1 'polypeptide(L)' 'MYLANCPFHALAEEQRELACTMNHALISGIADALRPHRPHARLDPRPPGCCVVLTAGRKSSK' A
#
# COMPACT_ATOMS: atom_id res chain seq x y z
N MET A 1 -9.29 -1.54 2.01
CA MET A 1 -8.88 -1.33 3.41
C MET A 1 -7.70 -0.37 3.44
N TYR A 2 -7.63 0.49 4.45
CA TYR A 2 -6.50 1.38 4.69
C TYR A 2 -5.51 0.72 5.65
N LEU A 3 -4.24 1.07 5.54
CA LEU A 3 -3.25 0.62 6.51
C LEU A 3 -3.33 1.50 7.76
N ALA A 4 -3.29 0.84 8.93
CA ALA A 4 -3.24 1.52 10.22
C ALA A 4 -1.88 2.17 10.49
N ASN A 5 -0.85 1.81 9.72
CA ASN A 5 0.48 2.42 9.76
C ASN A 5 0.92 2.89 8.36
N CYS A 6 1.84 3.85 8.33
CA CYS A 6 2.52 4.28 7.12
C CYS A 6 4.01 3.96 7.29
N PRO A 7 4.58 2.98 6.56
CA PRO A 7 5.98 2.59 6.70
C PRO A 7 6.96 3.77 6.59
N PHE A 8 6.67 4.70 5.67
CA PHE A 8 7.46 5.93 5.46
C PHE A 8 6.77 7.17 6.06
N HIS A 9 6.17 7.08 7.25
CA HIS A 9 5.42 8.18 7.86
C HIS A 9 6.25 9.46 8.02
N ALA A 10 7.44 9.36 8.62
CA ALA A 10 8.32 10.52 8.82
C ALA A 10 8.69 11.21 7.48
N LEU A 11 9.00 10.42 6.45
CA LEU A 11 9.26 10.96 5.11
C LEU A 11 8.01 11.55 4.47
N ALA A 12 6.81 11.06 4.81
CA ALA A 12 5.56 11.59 4.30
C ALA A 12 5.20 12.96 4.88
N GLU A 13 5.77 13.34 6.04
CA GLU A 13 5.64 14.68 6.61
C GLU A 13 6.44 15.72 5.83
N GLU A 14 7.63 15.35 5.34
CA GLU A 14 8.53 16.25 4.60
C GLU A 14 8.34 16.18 3.08
N GLN A 15 8.23 14.96 2.52
CA GLN A 15 8.18 14.69 1.09
C GLN A 15 7.13 13.62 0.78
N ARG A 16 5.86 14.05 0.84
CA ARG A 16 4.72 13.16 0.70
C ARG A 16 4.69 12.39 -0.62
N GLU A 17 4.98 13.03 -1.74
CA GLU A 17 4.95 12.38 -3.06
C GLU A 17 5.96 11.22 -3.15
N LEU A 18 7.19 11.46 -2.69
CA LEU A 18 8.25 10.45 -2.62
C LEU A 18 7.83 9.30 -1.69
N ALA A 19 7.38 9.62 -0.48
CA ALA A 19 6.94 8.63 0.48
C ALA A 19 5.78 7.79 -0.04
N CYS A 20 4.80 8.40 -0.73
CA CYS A 20 3.67 7.68 -1.31
C CYS A 20 4.14 6.66 -2.36
N THR A 21 5.04 7.05 -3.28
CA THR A 21 5.61 6.13 -4.29
C THR A 21 6.38 4.98 -3.64
N MET A 22 7.19 5.26 -2.62
CA MET A 22 7.93 4.23 -1.88
C MET A 22 6.99 3.27 -1.12
N ASN A 23 5.97 3.80 -0.46
CA ASN A 23 4.94 3.00 0.21
C ASN A 23 4.23 2.08 -0.80
N HIS A 24 3.87 2.61 -1.98
CA HIS A 24 3.20 1.82 -3.02
C HIS A 24 4.09 0.69 -3.54
N ALA A 25 5.37 0.94 -3.81
CA ALA A 25 6.31 -0.07 -4.27
C ALA A 25 6.52 -1.18 -3.23
N LEU A 26 6.75 -0.80 -1.96
CA LEU A 26 6.91 -1.75 -0.85
C LEU A 26 5.67 -2.65 -0.70
N ILE A 27 4.49 -2.04 -0.65
CA ILE A 27 3.24 -2.76 -0.37
C ILE A 27 2.80 -3.60 -1.56
N SER A 28 3.06 -3.16 -2.78
CA SER A 28 2.81 -3.98 -3.99
C SER A 28 3.65 -5.26 -3.96
N GLY A 29 4.94 -5.16 -3.63
CA GLY A 29 5.81 -6.34 -3.51
C GLY A 29 5.34 -7.33 -2.44
N ILE A 30 4.90 -6.83 -1.28
CA ILE A 30 4.29 -7.66 -0.23
C ILE A 30 3.00 -8.31 -0.75
N ALA A 31 2.13 -7.54 -1.38
CA ALA A 31 0.84 -8.01 -1.85
C ALA A 31 0.96 -9.11 -2.92
N ASP A 32 1.95 -9.01 -3.81
CA ASP A 32 2.27 -10.03 -4.81
C ASP A 32 2.77 -11.34 -4.19
N ALA A 33 3.47 -11.26 -3.05
CA ALA A 33 3.94 -12.42 -2.29
C ALA A 33 2.80 -13.15 -1.54
N LEU A 34 1.70 -12.46 -1.21
CA LEU A 34 0.57 -13.01 -0.46
C LEU A 34 -0.34 -13.90 -1.33
N ARG A 35 0.06 -15.15 -1.56
CA ARG A 35 -0.78 -16.16 -2.23
C ARG A 35 -1.73 -16.87 -1.24
N PRO A 36 -2.93 -17.32 -1.68
CA PRO A 36 -3.49 -17.27 -3.03
C PRO A 36 -4.27 -15.98 -3.35
N HIS A 37 -4.44 -15.07 -2.39
CA HIS A 37 -5.39 -13.96 -2.45
C HIS A 37 -4.87 -12.72 -3.17
N ARG A 38 -3.55 -12.49 -3.23
CA ARG A 38 -2.85 -11.38 -3.93
C ARG A 38 -3.63 -10.06 -3.98
N PRO A 39 -3.78 -9.37 -2.84
CA PRO A 39 -4.49 -8.09 -2.80
C PRO A 39 -3.87 -7.06 -3.76
N HIS A 40 -4.66 -6.12 -4.25
CA HIS A 40 -4.14 -5.06 -5.12
C HIS A 40 -3.83 -3.81 -4.30
N ALA A 41 -2.61 -3.29 -4.46
CA ALA A 41 -2.17 -2.04 -3.85
C ALA A 41 -2.37 -0.87 -4.83
N ARG A 42 -3.00 0.21 -4.37
CA ARG A 42 -3.22 1.43 -5.15
C ARG A 42 -2.90 2.67 -4.30
N LEU A 43 -2.41 3.71 -4.96
CA LEU A 43 -2.28 5.03 -4.37
C LEU A 43 -3.66 5.69 -4.16
N ASP A 44 -3.94 6.07 -2.92
CA ASP A 44 -5.05 6.93 -2.47
C ASP A 44 -4.51 7.86 -1.36
N PRO A 45 -3.84 8.97 -1.72
CA PRO A 45 -3.24 9.90 -0.77
C PRO A 45 -4.31 10.74 -0.07
N ARG A 46 -4.90 10.21 1.00
CA ARG A 46 -5.92 10.90 1.80
C ARG A 46 -5.50 11.06 3.27
N PRO A 47 -5.43 12.29 3.80
CA PRO A 47 -5.21 12.52 5.23
C PRO A 47 -6.47 12.21 6.06
N PRO A 48 -6.35 11.67 7.29
CA PRO A 48 -5.16 11.04 7.89
C PRO A 48 -5.01 9.57 7.46
N GLY A 49 -3.78 9.15 7.11
CA GLY A 49 -3.51 7.74 6.77
C GLY A 49 -2.34 7.50 5.83
N CYS A 50 -2.02 6.22 5.57
CA CYS A 50 -1.07 5.82 4.52
C CYS A 50 -1.64 6.15 3.14
N CYS A 51 -0.80 6.60 2.20
CA CYS A 51 -1.21 6.88 0.82
C CYS A 51 -1.59 5.64 0.01
N VAL A 52 -1.59 4.45 0.60
CA VAL A 52 -1.83 3.19 -0.08
C VAL A 52 -3.07 2.53 0.50
N VAL A 53 -3.94 2.08 -0.40
CA VAL A 53 -5.09 1.24 -0.08
C VAL A 53 -4.90 -0.13 -0.68
N LEU A 54 -5.29 -1.15 0.10
CA LEU A 54 -5.36 -2.53 -0.36
C LEU A 54 -6.80 -2.88 -0.70
N THR A 55 -7.03 -3.39 -1.90
CA THR A 55 -8.30 -3.99 -2.31
C THR A 55 -8.17 -5.51 -2.38
N ALA A 56 -9.27 -6.21 -2.13
CA ALA A 56 -9.28 -7.66 -2.17
C ALA A 56 -8.85 -8.14 -3.57
N GLY A 57 -7.84 -8.99 -3.60
CA GLY A 57 -7.44 -9.69 -4.80
C GLY A 57 -8.32 -10.91 -5.02
N ARG A 58 -8.41 -11.35 -6.27
CA ARG A 58 -9.13 -12.57 -6.59
C ARG A 58 -8.34 -13.78 -6.09
N LYS A 59 -9.03 -14.77 -5.51
CA LYS A 59 -8.42 -16.07 -5.23
C LYS A 59 -7.89 -16.64 -6.54
N SER A 60 -6.57 -16.78 -6.65
CA SER A 60 -5.96 -17.62 -7.66
C SER A 60 -6.31 -19.06 -7.32
N SER A 61 -7.42 -19.56 -7.83
CA SER A 61 -7.77 -20.98 -7.76
C SER A 61 -6.80 -21.74 -8.66
N LYS A 62 -5.71 -22.25 -8.10
CA LYS A 62 -4.89 -23.28 -8.72
C LYS A 62 -4.30 -24.18 -7.64
#